data_AF-A0A7D3YKG4-F1
#
_entry.id   AF-A0A7D3YKG4-F1
#
_cell.length_a   1.000
_cell.length_b   1.000
_cell.length_c   1.000
_cell.angle_alpha   90.00
_cell.angle_beta   90.00
_cell.angle_gamma   90.00
#
_symmetry.space_group_name_H-M   'P 1'
#
loop_
_entity.id
_entity.type
_entity.pdbx_description
1 polymer ?
#
loop_
_entity_poly.entity_id
_entity_poly.type
_entity_poly.pdbx_seq_one_letter_code
_entity_poly.pdbx_strand_id
1 'polypeptide(L)'
;MTDTDADAGWFSRSDAGDAADAARDRLANGEADRPRDWPALAVESGFADSTDDYYDRLHEASVAATREAVRERERADDAQLIHAVRAINDMARKLV
;
A
#
# COMPACT_ATOMS: atom_id res chain seq x y z
N MET A 1 -9.91 -14.24 15.10
CA MET A 1 -10.31 -12.92 14.59
C MET A 1 -10.94 -13.21 13.23
N THR A 2 -12.22 -12.94 13.05
CA THR A 2 -13.05 -13.50 11.98
C THR A 2 -12.58 -13.07 10.58
N ASP A 3 -12.24 -14.05 9.73
CA ASP A 3 -11.90 -14.00 8.30
C ASP A 3 -12.95 -13.35 7.38
N THR A 4 -14.05 -12.85 7.94
CA THR A 4 -15.15 -12.23 7.19
C THR A 4 -14.70 -11.02 6.36
N ASP A 5 -13.62 -10.35 6.77
CA ASP A 5 -13.07 -9.17 6.08
C ASP A 5 -12.09 -9.55 4.96
N ALA A 6 -11.51 -10.76 4.96
CA ALA A 6 -10.65 -11.26 3.87
C ALA A 6 -11.49 -11.63 2.63
N ASP A 7 -12.74 -12.05 2.88
CA ASP A 7 -13.71 -12.43 1.85
C ASP A 7 -14.37 -11.23 1.14
N ALA A 8 -14.16 -10.01 1.63
CA ALA A 8 -14.82 -8.79 1.16
C ALA A 8 -13.97 -7.92 0.22
N GLY A 9 -12.70 -8.30 -0.02
CA GLY A 9 -11.84 -7.70 -1.04
C GLY A 9 -11.07 -6.49 -0.52
N TRP A 10 -10.18 -5.97 -1.35
CA TRP A 10 -9.28 -4.87 -0.98
C TRP A 10 -10.02 -3.57 -0.60
N PHE A 11 -11.30 -3.44 -0.99
CA PHE A 11 -12.16 -2.26 -0.82
C PHE A 11 -13.08 -2.30 0.42
N SER A 12 -13.10 -3.39 1.20
CA SER A 12 -14.12 -3.61 2.25
C SER A 12 -14.06 -2.70 3.49
N ARG A 13 -13.07 -1.81 3.59
CA ARG A 13 -12.86 -0.89 4.73
C ARG A 13 -12.60 0.56 4.31
N SER A 14 -12.98 0.91 3.07
CA SER A 14 -12.68 2.22 2.47
C SER A 14 -13.62 3.35 2.92
N ASP A 15 -14.42 3.14 3.96
CA ASP A 15 -15.51 4.02 4.41
C ASP A 15 -15.10 5.02 5.51
N ALA A 16 -13.91 4.88 6.11
CA ALA A 16 -13.34 5.86 7.03
C ALA A 16 -12.26 6.71 6.35
N GLY A 17 -11.95 7.91 6.87
CA GLY A 17 -10.98 8.88 6.29
C GLY A 17 -9.56 8.36 6.02
N ASP A 18 -9.25 7.10 6.35
CA ASP A 18 -8.03 6.33 6.06
C ASP A 18 -8.22 5.27 4.95
N ALA A 19 -9.25 5.41 4.13
CA ALA A 19 -9.62 4.48 3.06
C ALA A 19 -8.46 4.10 2.14
N ALA A 20 -7.63 5.08 1.78
CA ALA A 20 -6.49 4.88 0.89
C ALA A 20 -5.37 4.07 1.54
N ASP A 21 -5.10 4.27 2.83
CA ASP A 21 -4.04 3.55 3.54
C ASP A 21 -4.47 2.15 3.94
N ALA A 22 -5.73 1.96 4.34
CA ALA A 22 -6.30 0.62 4.55
C ALA A 22 -6.33 -0.21 3.26
N ALA A 23 -6.67 0.43 2.13
CA ALA A 23 -6.60 -0.20 0.81
C ALA A 23 -5.17 -0.56 0.42
N ARG A 24 -4.19 0.32 0.70
CA ARG A 24 -2.76 0.04 0.46
C ARG A 24 -2.28 -1.18 1.22
N ASP A 25 -2.53 -1.23 2.52
CA ASP A 25 -2.05 -2.33 3.35
C ASP A 25 -2.61 -3.67 2.89
N ARG A 26 -3.87 -3.70 2.44
CA ARG A 26 -4.46 -4.91 1.82
C ARG A 26 -3.91 -5.22 0.44
N LEU A 27 -3.62 -4.23 -0.39
CA LEU A 27 -3.00 -4.48 -1.70
C LEU A 27 -1.56 -4.97 -1.56
N ALA A 28 -0.84 -4.52 -0.52
CA ALA A 28 0.56 -4.87 -0.28
C ALA A 28 0.72 -6.19 0.50
N ASN A 29 -0.12 -6.43 1.51
CA ASN A 29 0.02 -7.55 2.45
C ASN A 29 -1.20 -8.46 2.50
N GLY A 30 -2.27 -8.16 1.76
CA GLY A 30 -3.48 -8.96 1.74
C GLY A 30 -3.34 -10.14 0.80
N GLU A 31 -3.72 -11.31 1.30
CA GLU A 31 -3.84 -12.53 0.52
C GLU A 31 -5.30 -13.00 0.56
N ALA A 32 -5.72 -13.68 -0.51
CA ALA A 32 -7.02 -14.33 -0.58
C ALA A 32 -6.80 -15.80 -0.95
N ASP A 33 -7.40 -16.70 -0.16
CA ASP A 33 -7.25 -18.15 -0.36
C ASP A 33 -7.72 -18.63 -1.74
N ARG A 34 -8.65 -17.90 -2.38
CA ARG A 34 -9.13 -18.17 -3.73
C ARG A 34 -9.46 -16.88 -4.50
N PRO A 35 -9.27 -16.87 -5.83
CA PRO A 35 -9.81 -15.81 -6.67
C PRO A 35 -11.34 -15.81 -6.55
N ARG A 36 -11.90 -14.70 -6.06
CA ARG A 36 -13.35 -14.43 -6.10
C ARG A 36 -13.65 -13.46 -7.23
N ASP A 37 -14.93 -13.36 -7.59
CA ASP A 37 -15.42 -12.33 -8.49
C ASP A 37 -15.50 -10.97 -7.77
N TRP A 38 -14.31 -10.45 -7.44
CA TRP A 38 -14.14 -9.16 -6.78
C TRP A 38 -14.76 -7.99 -7.53
N PRO A 39 -14.73 -7.93 -8.88
CA PRO A 39 -15.44 -6.90 -9.61
C PRO A 39 -16.95 -6.94 -9.38
N ALA A 40 -17.57 -8.12 -9.43
CA ALA A 40 -19.01 -8.25 -9.16
C ALA A 40 -19.35 -7.82 -7.72
N LEU A 41 -18.56 -8.25 -6.74
CA LEU A 41 -18.75 -7.88 -5.33
C LEU A 41 -18.59 -6.38 -5.09
N ALA A 42 -17.66 -5.73 -5.79
CA ALA A 42 -17.44 -4.28 -5.71
C ALA A 42 -18.62 -3.48 -6.28
N VAL A 43 -19.23 -3.96 -7.36
CA VAL A 43 -20.43 -3.33 -7.93
C VAL A 43 -21.63 -3.57 -7.02
N GLU A 44 -21.82 -4.79 -6.51
CA GLU A 44 -22.90 -5.12 -5.57
C GLU A 44 -22.81 -4.32 -4.26
N SER A 45 -21.60 -4.05 -3.77
CA SER A 45 -21.38 -3.24 -2.57
C SER A 45 -21.47 -1.73 -2.83
N GLY A 46 -21.65 -1.29 -4.08
CA GLY A 46 -21.64 0.12 -4.48
C GLY A 46 -20.26 0.78 -4.37
N PHE A 47 -19.18 -0.01 -4.28
CA PHE A 47 -17.82 0.53 -4.32
C PHE A 47 -17.49 1.02 -5.73
N ALA A 48 -17.96 0.34 -6.78
CA ALA A 48 -17.77 0.76 -8.16
C ALA A 48 -19.10 0.82 -8.92
N ASP A 49 -19.23 1.78 -9.83
CA ASP A 49 -20.44 1.94 -10.65
C ASP A 49 -20.53 0.88 -11.76
N SER A 50 -19.40 0.28 -12.12
CA SER A 50 -19.30 -0.80 -13.10
C SER A 50 -18.03 -1.61 -12.89
N THR A 51 -17.91 -2.73 -13.60
CA THR A 51 -16.68 -3.53 -13.64
C THR A 51 -15.50 -2.74 -14.20
N ASP A 52 -15.72 -1.84 -15.16
CA ASP A 52 -14.66 -0.99 -15.71
C ASP A 52 -14.19 0.03 -14.65
N ASP A 53 -15.14 0.69 -13.96
CA ASP A 53 -14.84 1.60 -12.84
C ASP A 53 -14.07 0.88 -11.71
N TYR A 54 -14.38 -0.40 -11.46
CA TYR A 54 -13.61 -1.22 -10.53
C TYR A 54 -12.13 -1.35 -10.93
N TYR A 55 -11.85 -1.64 -12.20
CA TYR A 55 -10.47 -1.79 -12.67
C TYR A 55 -9.72 -0.47 -12.72
N ASP A 56 -10.39 0.63 -13.06
CA ASP A 56 -9.82 1.97 -13.00
C ASP A 56 -9.40 2.32 -11.56
N ARG A 57 -10.30 2.09 -10.59
CA ARG A 57 -10.00 2.30 -9.17
C ARG A 57 -8.90 1.39 -8.65
N LEU A 58 -8.88 0.13 -9.06
CA LEU A 58 -7.81 -0.81 -8.70
C LEU A 58 -6.46 -0.35 -9.26
N HIS A 59 -6.44 0.14 -10.49
CA HIS A 59 -5.25 0.68 -11.13
C HIS A 59 -4.71 1.89 -10.36
N GLU A 60 -5.57 2.87 -10.07
CA GLU A 60 -5.19 4.07 -9.31
C GLU A 60 -4.65 3.72 -7.93
N ALA A 61 -5.34 2.84 -7.19
CA ALA A 61 -4.91 2.39 -5.86
C ALA A 61 -3.54 1.69 -5.90
N SER A 62 -3.30 0.83 -6.89
CA SER A 62 -2.04 0.11 -7.06
C SER A 62 -0.88 1.05 -7.41
N VAL A 63 -1.11 2.02 -8.29
CA VAL A 63 -0.12 3.04 -8.65
C VAL A 63 0.19 3.93 -7.45
N ALA A 64 -0.82 4.34 -6.68
CA ALA A 64 -0.65 5.12 -5.47
C ALA A 64 0.12 4.34 -4.38
N ALA A 65 -0.18 3.05 -4.18
CA ALA A 65 0.55 2.15 -3.30
C ALA A 65 2.03 2.08 -3.68
N THR A 66 2.31 1.83 -4.96
CA THR A 66 3.69 1.72 -5.46
C THR A 66 4.46 3.03 -5.32
N ARG A 67 3.85 4.16 -5.67
CA ARG A 67 4.49 5.48 -5.55
C ARG A 67 4.88 5.81 -4.11
N GLU A 68 4.03 5.47 -3.15
CA GLU A 68 4.33 5.73 -1.74
C GLU A 68 5.38 4.78 -1.20
N ALA A 69 5.32 3.49 -1.56
CA ALA A 69 6.36 2.53 -1.23
C ALA A 69 7.73 2.94 -1.79
N VAL A 70 7.77 3.50 -3.01
CA VAL A 70 9.00 4.06 -3.61
C VAL A 70 9.48 5.27 -2.83
N ARG A 71 8.61 6.23 -2.49
CA ARG A 71 8.99 7.42 -1.69
C ARG A 71 9.52 7.03 -0.30
N GLU A 72 8.91 6.04 0.34
CA GLU A 72 9.38 5.54 1.63
C GLU A 72 10.78 4.94 1.50
N ARG A 73 11.00 4.13 0.45
CA ARG A 73 12.31 3.53 0.18
C ARG A 73 13.37 4.56 -0.17
N GLU A 74 13.05 5.57 -0.98
CA GLU A 74 13.97 6.67 -1.29
C GLU A 74 14.36 7.44 -0.02
N ARG A 75 13.41 7.76 0.86
CA ARG A 75 13.70 8.38 2.16
C ARG A 75 14.56 7.50 3.07
N ALA A 76 14.33 6.19 3.05
CA ALA A 76 15.14 5.24 3.81
C ALA A 76 16.58 5.15 3.29
N ASP A 77 16.77 5.13 1.96
CA ASP A 77 18.08 5.11 1.32
C ASP A 77 18.85 6.42 1.59
N ASP A 78 18.17 7.57 1.50
CA ASP A 78 18.75 8.87 1.85
C ASP A 78 19.17 8.95 3.33
N ALA A 79 18.38 8.38 4.24
CA ALA A 79 18.73 8.30 5.65
C ALA A 79 19.97 7.43 5.89
N GLN A 80 20.09 6.28 5.21
CA GLN A 80 21.30 5.45 5.27
C GLN A 80 22.52 6.18 4.73
N LEU A 81 22.37 6.96 3.66
CA LEU A 81 23.43 7.78 3.09
C LEU A 81 23.93 8.84 4.09
N ILE A 82 23.02 9.53 4.78
CA ILE A 82 23.37 10.48 5.86
C ILE A 82 24.11 9.76 6.99
N HIS A 83 23.65 8.59 7.42
CA HIS A 83 24.31 7.81 8.46
C HIS A 83 25.71 7.36 8.05
N ALA A 84 25.90 6.94 6.79
CA ALA A 84 27.20 6.58 6.24
C ALA A 84 28.17 7.78 6.21
N VAL A 85 27.71 8.94 5.72
CA VAL A 85 28.52 10.17 5.70
C VAL A 85 28.88 10.64 7.11
N ARG A 86 27.97 10.51 8.08
CA ARG A 86 28.25 10.83 9.49
C ARG A 86 29.30 9.89 10.08
N ALA A 87 29.19 8.59 9.80
CA ALA A 87 30.15 7.60 10.26
C ALA A 87 31.56 7.86 9.69
N ILE A 88 31.67 8.24 8.42
CA ILE A 88 32.94 8.61 7.79
C ILE A 88 33.54 9.87 8.43
N ASN A 89 32.73 10.90 8.67
CA ASN A 89 33.18 12.10 9.38
C ASN A 89 33.61 11.82 10.82
N ASP A 90 32.90 10.95 11.54
CA ASP A 90 33.26 10.53 12.90
C ASP A 90 34.56 9.72 12.93
N MET A 91 34.82 8.87 11.93
CA MET A 91 36.09 8.16 11.79
C MET A 91 37.24 9.13 11.46
N ALA A 92 37.02 10.09 10.58
CA ALA A 92 38.02 11.11 10.23
C ALA A 92 38.39 12.01 11.43
N ARG A 93 37.44 12.30 12.32
CA ARG A 93 37.67 13.10 13.53
C ARG A 93 38.45 12.36 14.62
N LYS A 94 38.36 11.03 14.69
CA LYS A 94 39.04 10.20 15.71
C LYS A 94 40.49 9.82 15.34
N LEU A 95 40.91 10.10 14.10
CA LEU A 95 42.26 9.81 13.59
C LEU A 95 43.20 11.03 13.57
N VAL A 96 42.75 12.17 14.09
CA VAL A 96 43.54 13.39 14.34
C VAL A 96 43.67 13.58 15.84
#